data_AF-A0A9E3VQV6-F1
#
_entry.id   AF-A0A9E3VQV6-F1
#
_cell.length_a   1.000
_cell.length_b   1.000
_cell.length_c   1.000
_cell.angle_alpha   90.00
_cell.angle_beta   90.00
_cell.angle_gamma   90.00
#
_symmetry.space_group_name_H-M   'P 1'
#
loop_
_entity.id
_entity.type
_entity.pdbx_description
1 polymer ?
#
loop_
_entity_poly.entity_id
_entity_poly.type
_entity_poly.pdbx_seq_one_letter_code
_entity_poly.pdbx_strand_id
1 'polypeptide(L)'
;MSTKPRYAVNSHFRRSDAGTALVLALGLLAVFAMLSVAWVDFMVIENKDTELDLAAMRAEQAAAGGVQNALASLEAAVAAGTSATAVASPIELEFPVYTKDLPAQNSLVANENILVKTTVTVTEESSKVNLNFAPPKVLCRVLGVSLDQARQIRSNLPRIDGSPASPEDAVSRRWLSNADELVLRGLMKPSAYAAVDASLITVHSVADPNNAAAFINVNTAPIPVLEAILDITPETAAAVASARPFESIDALAAAAGKGPEAFNLRQETAAPGTLPQELSFSPRAWRIVSESEVQHTYTDRPSKSMGSARVEAVVALDAQGASHITYWNQGRS
;
A
#
# COMPACT_ATOMS: atom_id res chain seq x y z
N MET A 1 -79.36 7.59 73.15
CA MET A 1 -79.00 6.50 72.21
C MET A 1 -78.22 7.10 71.05
N SER A 2 -76.90 6.87 70.99
CA SER A 2 -76.10 6.74 69.75
C SER A 2 -74.62 6.67 70.14
N THR A 3 -74.15 5.46 70.37
CA THR A 3 -72.76 5.12 70.68
C THR A 3 -71.98 4.95 69.37
N LYS A 4 -71.08 5.89 69.05
CA LYS A 4 -70.11 5.74 67.95
C LYS A 4 -68.95 4.82 68.38
N PRO A 5 -68.57 3.82 67.57
CA PRO A 5 -67.43 2.96 67.88
C PRO A 5 -66.12 3.74 67.67
N ARG A 6 -65.29 3.78 68.71
CA ARG A 6 -63.90 4.23 68.62
C ARG A 6 -63.08 3.12 67.94
N TYR A 7 -62.63 3.35 66.72
CA TYR A 7 -61.59 2.52 66.11
C TYR A 7 -60.28 2.79 66.84
N ALA A 8 -59.81 1.79 67.60
CA ALA A 8 -58.47 1.78 68.15
C ALA A 8 -57.49 1.59 66.98
N VAL A 9 -56.86 2.69 66.55
CA VAL A 9 -55.69 2.62 65.67
C VAL A 9 -54.55 2.10 66.54
N ASN A 10 -54.29 0.80 66.46
CA ASN A 10 -53.09 0.19 67.04
C ASN A 10 -51.86 0.76 66.33
N SER A 11 -51.33 1.87 66.82
CA SER A 11 -50.03 2.41 66.45
C SER A 11 -48.91 1.64 67.15
N HIS A 12 -48.87 0.32 66.96
CA HIS A 12 -47.63 -0.44 67.13
C HIS A 12 -46.72 -0.18 65.92
N PHE A 13 -46.26 1.08 65.78
CA PHE A 13 -45.09 1.35 64.95
C PHE A 13 -43.88 0.71 65.64
N ARG A 14 -43.48 -0.43 65.07
CA ARG A 14 -42.38 -1.30 65.47
C ARG A 14 -41.08 -0.49 65.63
N ARG A 15 -40.61 -0.35 66.87
CA ARG A 15 -39.27 0.16 67.20
C ARG A 15 -38.12 -0.75 66.69
N SER A 16 -38.41 -1.96 66.18
CA SER A 16 -37.41 -2.91 65.67
C SER A 16 -36.97 -2.69 64.23
N ASP A 17 -37.72 -1.93 63.43
CA ASP A 17 -37.51 -1.91 61.96
C ASP A 17 -36.54 -0.81 61.51
N ALA A 18 -36.22 0.15 62.40
CA ALA A 18 -35.30 1.25 62.12
C ALA A 18 -33.85 0.78 61.92
N GLY A 19 -33.40 -0.24 62.65
CA GLY A 19 -32.06 -0.81 62.49
C GLY A 19 -31.88 -1.49 61.15
N THR A 20 -32.88 -2.29 60.74
CA THR A 20 -32.89 -2.97 59.44
C THR A 20 -32.90 -1.97 58.29
N ALA A 21 -33.68 -0.89 58.39
CA ALA A 21 -33.73 0.16 57.39
C ALA A 21 -32.37 0.86 57.20
N LEU A 22 -31.64 1.14 58.30
CA LEU A 22 -30.32 1.75 58.23
C LEU A 22 -29.28 0.82 57.59
N VAL A 23 -29.25 -0.47 57.96
CA VAL A 23 -28.34 -1.45 57.35
C VAL A 23 -28.62 -1.60 55.86
N LEU A 24 -29.90 -1.63 55.47
CA LEU A 24 -30.30 -1.69 54.07
C LEU A 24 -29.88 -0.42 53.31
N ALA A 25 -30.07 0.77 53.90
CA ALA A 25 -29.63 2.02 53.29
C ALA A 25 -28.11 2.09 53.10
N LEU A 26 -27.33 1.65 54.09
CA LEU A 26 -25.86 1.57 54.00
C LEU A 26 -25.42 0.53 52.96
N GLY A 27 -26.09 -0.63 52.91
CA GLY A 27 -25.84 -1.65 51.90
C GLY A 27 -26.10 -1.14 50.49
N LEU A 28 -27.23 -0.45 50.27
CA LEU A 28 -27.53 0.19 48.99
C LEU A 28 -26.51 1.28 48.64
N LEU A 29 -26.12 2.12 49.59
CA LEU A 29 -25.10 3.15 49.37
C LEU A 29 -23.76 2.53 48.93
N ALA A 30 -23.34 1.44 49.57
CA ALA A 30 -22.12 0.73 49.19
C ALA A 30 -22.21 0.15 47.76
N VAL A 31 -23.35 -0.46 47.40
CA VAL A 31 -23.58 -0.97 46.04
C VAL A 31 -23.56 0.16 45.01
N PHE A 32 -24.21 1.29 45.29
CA PHE A 32 -24.19 2.45 44.39
C PHE A 32 -22.79 3.03 44.24
N ALA A 33 -22.02 3.13 45.32
CA ALA A 33 -20.63 3.59 45.25
C ALA A 33 -19.76 2.67 44.38
N MET A 34 -19.88 1.35 44.55
CA MET A 34 -19.17 0.38 43.71
C MET A 34 -19.59 0.47 42.24
N LEU A 35 -20.89 0.61 41.96
CA LEU A 35 -21.39 0.76 40.60
C LEU A 35 -20.91 2.07 39.96
N SER A 36 -20.86 3.17 40.71
CA SER A 36 -20.33 4.45 40.22
C SER A 36 -18.85 4.36 39.86
N VAL A 37 -18.03 3.71 40.68
CA VAL A 37 -16.60 3.48 40.37
C VAL A 37 -16.45 2.62 39.12
N ALA A 38 -17.17 1.49 39.05
CA ALA A 38 -17.12 0.60 37.88
C ALA A 38 -17.57 1.30 36.59
N TRP A 39 -18.56 2.19 36.66
CA TRP A 39 -19.00 2.99 35.52
C TRP A 39 -17.95 4.02 35.08
N VAL A 40 -17.28 4.70 36.01
CA VAL A 40 -16.18 5.62 35.68
C VAL A 40 -15.03 4.86 35.02
N ASP A 41 -14.64 3.71 35.56
CA ASP A 41 -13.58 2.88 34.97
C ASP A 41 -13.94 2.41 33.56
N PHE A 42 -15.20 1.99 33.36
CA PHE A 42 -15.72 1.64 32.03
C PHE A 42 -15.61 2.83 31.06
N MET A 43 -16.04 4.03 31.48
CA MET A 43 -15.95 5.23 30.64
C MET A 43 -14.50 5.60 30.28
N VAL A 44 -13.55 5.40 31.21
CA VAL A 44 -12.12 5.64 30.95
C VAL A 44 -11.59 4.65 29.91
N ILE A 45 -11.98 3.38 29.99
CA ILE A 45 -11.60 2.36 29.00
C ILE A 45 -12.21 2.70 27.63
N GLU A 46 -13.51 3.00 27.57
CA GLU A 46 -14.20 3.34 26.32
C GLU A 46 -13.60 4.58 25.65
N ASN A 47 -13.27 5.61 26.42
CA ASN A 47 -12.57 6.80 25.90
C ASN A 47 -11.19 6.44 25.34
N LYS A 48 -10.44 5.58 26.03
CA LYS A 48 -9.11 5.16 25.57
C LYS A 48 -9.20 4.33 24.28
N ASP A 49 -10.18 3.44 24.18
CA ASP A 49 -10.41 2.66 22.96
C ASP A 49 -10.78 3.59 21.79
N THR A 50 -11.66 4.56 22.06
CA THR A 50 -12.01 5.60 21.07
C THR A 50 -10.79 6.43 20.64
N GLU A 51 -9.90 6.78 21.57
CA GLU A 51 -8.66 7.49 21.25
C GLU A 51 -7.72 6.66 20.37
N LEU A 52 -7.60 5.35 20.64
CA LEU A 52 -6.78 4.44 19.82
C LEU A 52 -7.37 4.24 18.43
N ASP A 53 -8.69 4.08 18.31
CA ASP A 53 -9.38 3.99 17.01
C ASP A 53 -9.21 5.29 16.20
N LEU A 54 -9.34 6.44 16.86
CA LEU A 54 -9.11 7.73 16.23
C LEU A 54 -7.66 7.92 15.80
N ALA A 55 -6.69 7.46 16.61
CA ALA A 55 -5.28 7.47 16.24
C ALA A 55 -5.00 6.56 15.02
N ALA A 56 -5.59 5.36 14.99
CA ALA A 56 -5.47 4.46 13.84
C ALA A 56 -6.05 5.08 12.56
N MET A 57 -7.25 5.67 12.63
CA MET A 57 -7.85 6.38 11.49
C MET A 57 -6.98 7.56 11.03
N ARG A 58 -6.40 8.33 11.96
CA ARG A 58 -5.48 9.44 11.62
C ARG A 58 -4.22 8.94 10.94
N ALA A 59 -3.62 7.85 11.44
CA ALA A 59 -2.47 7.22 10.80
C ALA A 59 -2.84 6.82 9.37
N GLU A 60 -3.94 6.10 9.18
CA GLU A 60 -4.41 5.66 7.86
C GLU A 60 -4.58 6.83 6.87
N GLN A 61 -5.25 7.91 7.30
CA GLN A 61 -5.44 9.10 6.46
C GLN A 61 -4.13 9.80 6.15
N ALA A 62 -3.21 9.91 7.12
CA ALA A 62 -1.90 10.50 6.90
C ALA A 62 -1.03 9.66 5.94
N ALA A 63 -1.06 8.33 6.07
CA ALA A 63 -0.36 7.43 5.16
C ALA A 63 -0.90 7.57 3.72
N ALA A 64 -2.23 7.58 3.54
CA ALA A 64 -2.85 7.84 2.25
C ALA A 64 -2.50 9.22 1.70
N GLY A 65 -2.50 10.25 2.55
CA GLY A 65 -2.05 11.61 2.21
C GLY A 65 -0.59 11.67 1.76
N GLY A 66 0.29 10.89 2.38
CA GLY A 66 1.69 10.74 1.97
C GLY A 66 1.84 10.17 0.57
N VAL A 67 1.03 9.17 0.20
CA VAL A 67 1.01 8.64 -1.18
C VAL A 67 0.56 9.71 -2.18
N GLN A 68 -0.50 10.46 -1.86
CA GLN A 68 -0.98 11.54 -2.73
C GLN A 68 0.03 12.68 -2.88
N ASN A 69 0.74 13.02 -1.81
CA ASN A 69 1.81 14.03 -1.84
C ASN A 69 2.98 13.58 -2.74
N ALA A 70 3.42 12.32 -2.61
CA ALA A 70 4.45 11.75 -3.47
C ALA A 70 4.00 11.67 -4.93
N LEU A 71 2.73 11.31 -5.19
CA LEU A 71 2.15 11.31 -6.53
C LEU A 71 2.17 12.70 -7.17
N ALA A 72 1.70 13.71 -6.45
CA ALA A 72 1.73 15.11 -6.94
C ALA A 72 3.17 15.58 -7.23
N SER A 73 4.13 15.17 -6.41
CA SER A 73 5.56 15.46 -6.63
C SER A 73 6.11 14.76 -7.87
N LEU A 74 5.72 13.51 -8.11
CA LEU A 74 6.08 12.75 -9.32
C LEU A 74 5.48 13.38 -10.59
N GLU A 75 4.19 13.75 -10.56
CA GLU A 75 3.52 14.41 -11.68
C GLU A 75 4.17 15.77 -12.01
N ALA A 76 4.51 16.56 -10.98
CA ALA A 76 5.22 17.82 -11.16
C ALA A 76 6.61 17.61 -11.77
N ALA A 77 7.36 16.59 -11.32
CA ALA A 77 8.68 16.27 -11.85
C ALA A 77 8.62 15.83 -13.33
N VAL A 78 7.64 14.99 -13.67
CA VAL A 78 7.39 14.54 -15.05
C VAL A 78 7.00 15.70 -15.95
N ALA A 79 6.08 16.57 -15.49
CA ALA A 79 5.67 17.76 -16.22
C ALA A 79 6.83 18.75 -16.45
N ALA A 80 7.79 18.82 -15.52
CA ALA A 80 9.01 19.61 -15.65
C ALA A 80 10.08 18.95 -16.54
N GLY A 81 9.84 17.74 -17.06
CA GLY A 81 10.83 16.98 -17.84
C GLY A 81 12.03 16.51 -17.03
N THR A 82 11.94 16.55 -15.69
CA THR A 82 12.98 16.03 -14.80
C THR A 82 12.78 14.54 -14.58
N SER A 83 13.89 13.79 -14.45
CA SER A 83 13.79 12.37 -14.11
C SER A 83 13.10 12.23 -12.75
N ALA A 84 12.06 11.41 -12.68
CA ALA A 84 11.34 11.11 -11.44
C ALA A 84 12.23 10.46 -10.37
N THR A 85 13.45 10.01 -10.72
CA THR A 85 14.49 9.64 -9.75
C THR A 85 14.95 10.82 -8.88
N ALA A 86 14.56 12.05 -9.21
CA ALA A 86 14.82 13.26 -8.44
C ALA A 86 13.85 13.47 -7.26
N VAL A 87 12.78 12.67 -7.13
CA VAL A 87 11.91 12.75 -5.95
C VAL A 87 12.73 12.26 -4.75
N ALA A 88 13.05 13.18 -3.84
CA ALA A 88 13.78 12.89 -2.61
C ALA A 88 13.10 11.73 -1.88
N SER A 89 13.86 10.72 -1.46
CA SER A 89 13.35 9.53 -0.80
C SER A 89 14.37 9.12 0.28
N PRO A 90 13.97 8.95 1.55
CA PRO A 90 12.60 9.12 2.06
C PRO A 90 12.13 10.58 2.13
N ILE A 91 10.82 10.80 2.01
CA ILE A 91 10.15 12.09 2.30
C ILE A 91 9.57 12.01 3.71
N GLU A 92 9.93 12.96 4.56
CA GLU A 92 9.31 13.12 5.88
C GLU A 92 8.23 14.20 5.82
N LEU A 93 7.02 13.84 6.23
CA LEU A 93 5.85 14.72 6.29
C LEU A 93 5.31 14.75 7.72
N GLU A 94 4.87 15.93 8.14
CA GLU A 94 4.16 16.11 9.41
C GLU A 94 2.74 16.63 9.13
N PHE A 95 1.74 15.92 9.66
CA PHE A 95 0.35 16.29 9.52
C PHE A 95 -0.18 16.88 10.83
N PRO A 96 -0.61 18.16 10.84
CA PRO A 96 -1.15 18.77 12.06
C PRO A 96 -2.50 18.16 12.43
N VAL A 97 -2.70 17.86 13.72
CA VAL A 97 -3.99 17.44 14.26
C VAL A 97 -4.69 18.64 14.84
N TYR A 98 -5.92 18.91 14.41
CA TYR A 98 -6.71 20.03 14.94
C TYR A 98 -7.74 19.55 15.95
N THR A 99 -7.93 20.36 17.00
CA THR A 99 -8.96 20.18 18.02
C THR A 99 -9.85 21.42 18.10
N LYS A 100 -11.09 21.26 18.56
CA LYS A 100 -12.02 22.37 18.72
C LYS A 100 -11.58 23.28 19.87
N ASP A 101 -11.50 24.57 19.58
CA ASP A 101 -11.25 25.58 20.60
C ASP A 101 -12.55 25.85 21.38
N LEU A 102 -12.63 25.35 22.62
CA LEU A 102 -13.82 25.47 23.46
C LEU A 102 -14.22 26.93 23.78
N PRO A 103 -13.29 27.87 24.06
CA PRO A 103 -13.62 29.26 24.36
C PRO A 103 -14.17 30.03 23.16
N ALA A 104 -13.66 29.80 21.95
CA ALA A 104 -13.99 30.59 20.76
C ALA A 104 -15.10 29.98 19.88
N GLN A 105 -15.74 28.89 20.34
CA GLN A 105 -16.90 28.22 19.72
C GLN A 105 -16.97 28.41 18.20
N ASN A 106 -16.02 27.82 17.46
CA ASN A 106 -16.00 27.56 15.99
C ASN A 106 -14.59 27.64 15.38
N SER A 107 -13.53 27.93 16.15
CA SER A 107 -12.16 27.80 15.67
C SER A 107 -11.60 26.40 15.92
N LEU A 108 -10.72 25.98 15.01
CA LEU A 108 -9.86 24.82 15.15
C LEU A 108 -8.46 25.32 15.52
N VAL A 109 -7.87 24.72 16.56
CA VAL A 109 -6.49 24.99 16.98
C VAL A 109 -5.66 23.73 16.82
N ALA A 110 -4.41 23.89 16.40
CA ALA A 110 -3.47 22.78 16.28
C ALA A 110 -3.21 22.18 17.68
N ASN A 111 -3.28 20.86 17.78
CA ASN A 111 -3.01 20.13 19.00
C ASN A 111 -1.53 19.78 19.06
N GLU A 112 -0.79 20.54 19.86
CA GLU A 112 0.66 20.37 20.02
C GLU A 112 1.04 19.06 20.75
N ASN A 113 0.06 18.39 21.38
CA ASN A 113 0.26 17.12 22.10
C ASN A 113 0.11 15.89 21.19
N ILE A 114 -0.34 16.05 19.94
CA ILE A 114 -0.49 14.95 18.99
C ILE A 114 0.24 15.29 17.70
N LEU A 115 1.25 14.50 17.39
CA LEU A 115 2.05 14.62 16.18
C LEU A 115 1.81 13.42 15.29
N VAL A 116 1.53 13.65 14.01
CA VAL A 116 1.42 12.58 13.01
C VAL A 116 2.61 12.70 12.07
N LYS A 117 3.55 11.77 12.20
CA LYS A 117 4.72 11.68 11.31
C LYS A 117 4.42 10.70 10.20
N THR A 118 4.84 10.99 8.99
CA THR A 118 4.71 10.09 7.86
C THR A 118 6.01 10.06 7.08
N THR A 119 6.51 8.86 6.82
CA THR A 119 7.69 8.62 6.01
C THR A 119 7.24 7.97 4.71
N VAL A 120 7.55 8.60 3.58
CA VAL A 120 7.21 8.11 2.25
C VAL A 120 8.47 7.68 1.52
N THR A 121 8.49 6.43 1.07
CA THR A 121 9.55 5.87 0.23
C THR A 121 9.01 5.65 -1.17
N VAL A 122 9.70 6.23 -2.17
CA VAL A 122 9.40 6.03 -3.59
C VAL A 122 10.48 5.15 -4.19
N THR A 123 10.07 4.07 -4.86
CA THR A 123 10.96 3.15 -5.57
C THR A 123 10.48 2.98 -7.00
N GLU A 124 11.40 2.80 -7.94
CA GLU A 124 11.03 2.62 -9.33
C GLU A 124 10.55 1.19 -9.61
N GLU A 125 9.31 1.07 -10.09
CA GLU A 125 8.68 -0.21 -10.41
C GLU A 125 8.91 -0.59 -11.88
N SER A 126 9.11 0.37 -12.79
CA SER A 126 9.46 0.11 -14.19
C SER A 126 10.85 -0.51 -14.37
N SER A 127 11.68 -0.57 -13.33
CA SER A 127 12.97 -1.28 -13.37
C SER A 127 12.81 -2.82 -13.38
N LYS A 128 11.61 -3.33 -13.09
CA LYS A 128 11.29 -4.76 -12.91
C LYS A 128 10.63 -5.37 -14.15
N VAL A 129 10.65 -6.69 -14.23
CA VAL A 129 9.94 -7.42 -15.28
C VAL A 129 8.47 -7.56 -14.93
N ASN A 130 7.59 -7.06 -15.80
CA ASN A 130 6.15 -7.26 -15.65
C ASN A 130 5.72 -8.66 -16.10
N LEU A 131 5.34 -9.52 -15.16
CA LEU A 131 4.96 -10.91 -15.40
C LEU A 131 3.74 -11.05 -16.32
N ASN A 132 2.85 -10.06 -16.32
CA ASN A 132 1.67 -10.07 -17.20
C ASN A 132 2.10 -9.98 -18.67
N PHE A 133 3.15 -9.21 -18.97
CA PHE A 133 3.52 -8.88 -20.35
C PHE A 133 4.82 -9.53 -20.85
N ALA A 134 5.63 -10.07 -19.94
CA ALA A 134 6.92 -10.66 -20.26
C ALA A 134 6.82 -11.85 -21.24
N PRO A 135 7.69 -11.91 -22.26
CA PRO A 135 7.81 -13.07 -23.14
C PRO A 135 8.29 -14.33 -22.39
N PRO A 136 8.00 -15.55 -22.89
CA PRO A 136 8.41 -16.78 -22.25
C PRO A 136 9.92 -16.91 -21.98
N LYS A 137 10.77 -16.35 -22.87
CA LYS A 137 12.22 -16.36 -22.67
C LYS A 137 12.65 -15.50 -21.46
N VAL A 138 12.04 -14.33 -21.28
CA VAL A 138 12.29 -13.46 -20.13
C VAL A 138 11.77 -14.12 -18.85
N LEU A 139 10.55 -14.67 -18.88
CA LEU A 139 9.95 -15.40 -17.74
C LEU A 139 10.82 -16.59 -17.30
N CYS A 140 11.34 -17.37 -18.25
CA CYS A 140 12.26 -18.48 -18.00
C CYS A 140 13.47 -18.04 -17.16
N ARG A 141 14.10 -16.91 -17.55
CA ARG A 141 15.28 -16.37 -16.87
C ARG A 141 14.95 -15.81 -15.49
N VAL A 142 13.92 -14.97 -15.36
CA VAL A 142 13.62 -14.26 -14.11
C VAL A 142 12.97 -15.17 -13.07
N LEU A 143 12.13 -16.12 -13.48
CA LEU A 143 11.47 -17.05 -12.56
C LEU A 143 12.30 -18.33 -12.32
N GLY A 144 13.39 -18.55 -13.06
CA GLY A 144 14.19 -19.78 -12.96
C GLY A 144 13.41 -21.04 -13.34
N VAL A 145 12.46 -20.93 -14.29
CA VAL A 145 11.59 -22.03 -14.72
C VAL A 145 11.96 -22.53 -16.12
N SER A 146 11.51 -23.73 -16.48
CA SER A 146 11.69 -24.24 -17.85
C SER A 146 10.94 -23.38 -18.88
N LEU A 147 11.42 -23.38 -20.13
CA LEU A 147 10.75 -22.66 -21.23
C LEU A 147 9.30 -23.13 -21.44
N ASP A 148 9.02 -24.43 -21.26
CA ASP A 148 7.67 -24.97 -21.40
C ASP A 148 6.75 -24.50 -20.27
N GLN A 149 7.25 -24.42 -19.04
CA GLN A 149 6.51 -23.83 -17.94
C GLN A 149 6.28 -22.32 -18.14
N ALA A 150 7.27 -21.59 -18.65
CA ALA A 150 7.11 -20.17 -19.00
C ALA A 150 6.05 -19.96 -20.10
N ARG A 151 6.02 -20.84 -21.11
CA ARG A 151 4.95 -20.85 -22.14
C ARG A 151 3.59 -21.16 -21.52
N GLN A 152 3.52 -22.11 -20.59
CA GLN A 152 2.29 -22.44 -19.88
C GLN A 152 1.78 -21.26 -19.04
N ILE A 153 2.66 -20.57 -18.31
CA ILE A 153 2.30 -19.34 -17.59
C ILE A 153 1.72 -18.34 -18.59
N ARG A 154 2.43 -18.08 -19.70
CA ARG A 154 2.01 -17.11 -20.70
C ARG A 154 0.69 -17.49 -21.39
N SER A 155 0.39 -18.77 -21.60
CA SER A 155 -0.87 -19.22 -22.19
C SER A 155 -2.08 -19.13 -21.25
N ASN A 156 -1.84 -18.96 -19.93
CA ASN A 156 -2.88 -18.74 -18.94
C ASN A 156 -3.21 -17.25 -18.73
N LEU A 157 -2.47 -16.35 -19.38
CA LEU A 157 -2.69 -14.91 -19.32
C LEU A 157 -3.41 -14.41 -20.57
N PRO A 158 -4.15 -13.28 -20.48
CA PRO A 158 -4.78 -12.66 -21.65
C PRO A 158 -3.76 -12.42 -22.77
N ARG A 159 -4.21 -12.56 -24.02
CA ARG A 159 -3.36 -12.27 -25.17
C ARG A 159 -3.07 -10.77 -25.24
N ILE A 160 -1.84 -10.43 -25.58
CA ILE A 160 -1.37 -9.03 -25.63
C ILE A 160 -1.65 -8.40 -27.00
N ASP A 161 -1.85 -9.20 -28.03
CA ASP A 161 -2.13 -8.74 -29.40
C ASP A 161 -3.56 -8.19 -29.58
N GLY A 162 -4.32 -8.06 -28.48
CA GLY A 162 -5.71 -7.61 -28.50
C GLY A 162 -6.67 -8.58 -29.23
N SER A 163 -6.19 -9.75 -29.67
CA SER A 163 -7.05 -10.72 -30.36
C SER A 163 -8.15 -11.17 -29.42
N PRO A 164 -9.43 -11.13 -29.85
CA PRO A 164 -10.55 -11.51 -28.99
C PRO A 164 -10.35 -12.94 -28.53
N ALA A 165 -10.32 -13.13 -27.21
CA ALA A 165 -10.41 -14.45 -26.62
C ALA A 165 -11.76 -15.06 -27.02
N SER A 166 -11.80 -16.37 -27.28
CA SER A 166 -13.07 -17.10 -27.28
C SER A 166 -13.80 -16.78 -25.95
N PRO A 167 -15.13 -16.70 -25.91
CA PRO A 167 -15.87 -16.47 -24.66
C PRO A 167 -15.45 -17.42 -23.52
N GLU A 168 -15.09 -18.67 -23.84
CA GLU A 168 -14.56 -19.65 -22.89
C GLU A 168 -13.12 -19.33 -22.41
N ASP A 169 -12.30 -18.77 -23.29
CA ASP A 169 -10.94 -18.31 -22.97
C ASP A 169 -10.96 -17.02 -22.13
N ALA A 170 -11.96 -16.16 -22.30
CA ALA A 170 -12.07 -14.88 -21.59
C ALA A 170 -12.36 -15.06 -20.09
N VAL A 171 -13.10 -16.10 -19.72
CA VAL A 171 -13.41 -16.42 -18.32
C VAL A 171 -12.22 -17.08 -17.62
N SER A 172 -11.41 -17.86 -18.36
CA SER A 172 -10.29 -18.62 -17.81
C SER A 172 -8.97 -17.83 -17.76
N ARG A 173 -8.74 -16.90 -18.70
CA ARG A 173 -7.53 -16.08 -18.77
C ARG A 173 -7.77 -14.70 -18.19
N ARG A 174 -7.23 -14.46 -17.00
CA ARG A 174 -7.23 -13.14 -16.33
C ARG A 174 -5.81 -12.72 -15.99
N TRP A 175 -5.54 -11.41 -16.02
CA TRP A 175 -4.27 -10.84 -15.56
C TRP A 175 -3.96 -11.28 -14.13
N LEU A 176 -2.67 -11.34 -13.79
CA LEU A 176 -2.23 -11.54 -12.42
C LEU A 176 -2.48 -10.25 -11.65
N SER A 177 -3.17 -10.36 -10.51
CA SER A 177 -3.37 -9.21 -9.60
C SER A 177 -2.21 -9.02 -8.63
N ASN A 178 -1.43 -10.09 -8.40
CA ASN A 178 -0.20 -10.12 -7.63
C ASN A 178 0.66 -11.31 -8.12
N ALA A 179 1.93 -11.35 -7.74
CA ALA A 179 2.82 -12.43 -8.19
C ALA A 179 2.55 -13.78 -7.50
N ASP A 180 1.99 -13.81 -6.28
CA ASP A 180 1.63 -15.04 -5.55
C ASP A 180 0.57 -15.87 -6.28
N GLU A 181 -0.22 -15.24 -7.16
CA GLU A 181 -1.18 -15.94 -8.01
C GLU A 181 -0.54 -16.97 -8.94
N LEU A 182 0.78 -16.89 -9.23
CA LEU A 182 1.48 -17.97 -9.91
C LEU A 182 1.37 -19.29 -9.13
N VAL A 183 1.44 -19.24 -7.80
CA VAL A 183 1.29 -20.40 -6.93
C VAL A 183 -0.18 -20.75 -6.73
N LEU A 184 -1.02 -19.76 -6.43
CA LEU A 184 -2.46 -19.99 -6.16
C LEU A 184 -3.19 -20.60 -7.36
N ARG A 185 -2.76 -20.28 -8.58
CA ARG A 185 -3.32 -20.83 -9.82
C ARG A 185 -2.64 -22.14 -10.27
N GLY A 186 -1.68 -22.66 -9.49
CA GLY A 186 -0.96 -23.89 -9.82
C GLY A 186 -0.01 -23.76 -11.02
N LEU A 187 0.36 -22.54 -11.41
CA LEU A 187 1.30 -22.29 -12.50
C LEU A 187 2.76 -22.47 -12.07
N MET A 188 3.02 -22.40 -10.76
CA MET A 188 4.32 -22.60 -10.16
C MET A 188 4.20 -23.32 -8.81
N LYS A 189 5.20 -24.14 -8.48
CA LYS A 189 5.27 -24.79 -7.16
C LYS A 189 5.67 -23.77 -6.09
N PRO A 190 5.12 -23.82 -4.86
CA PRO A 190 5.50 -22.92 -3.78
C PRO A 190 7.01 -22.88 -3.52
N SER A 191 7.67 -24.04 -3.54
CA SER A 191 9.12 -24.15 -3.30
C SER A 191 9.96 -23.50 -4.40
N ALA A 192 9.49 -23.53 -5.65
CA ALA A 192 10.16 -22.85 -6.75
C ALA A 192 9.94 -21.34 -6.64
N TYR A 193 8.71 -20.91 -6.32
CA TYR A 193 8.36 -19.50 -6.19
C TYR A 193 9.11 -18.83 -5.03
N ALA A 194 9.31 -19.53 -3.91
CA ALA A 194 10.10 -19.03 -2.78
C ALA A 194 11.58 -18.73 -3.12
N ALA A 195 12.10 -19.29 -4.21
CA ALA A 195 13.45 -18.99 -4.70
C ALA A 195 13.50 -17.82 -5.70
N VAL A 196 12.35 -17.31 -6.13
CA VAL A 196 12.27 -16.15 -7.03
C VAL A 196 12.58 -14.88 -6.26
N ASP A 197 13.45 -14.05 -6.82
CA ASP A 197 13.71 -12.72 -6.28
C ASP A 197 12.56 -11.77 -6.63
N ALA A 198 11.69 -11.50 -5.64
CA ALA A 198 10.54 -10.61 -5.78
C ALA A 198 10.93 -9.17 -6.14
N SER A 199 12.18 -8.75 -5.91
CA SER A 199 12.66 -7.41 -6.27
C SER A 199 12.81 -7.22 -7.79
N LEU A 200 12.86 -8.31 -8.56
CA LEU A 200 13.05 -8.29 -10.03
C LEU A 200 11.73 -8.30 -10.82
N ILE A 201 10.60 -8.56 -10.15
CA ILE A 201 9.31 -8.80 -10.80
C ILE A 201 8.21 -7.85 -10.33
N THR A 202 7.26 -7.61 -11.21
CA THR A 202 6.03 -6.86 -10.91
C THR A 202 4.87 -7.39 -11.75
N VAL A 203 3.65 -6.97 -11.43
CA VAL A 203 2.47 -7.15 -12.29
C VAL A 203 1.79 -5.80 -12.60
N HIS A 204 2.34 -4.69 -12.10
CA HIS A 204 1.65 -3.41 -11.97
C HIS A 204 2.29 -2.24 -12.75
N SER A 205 3.38 -2.48 -13.51
CA SER A 205 4.10 -1.41 -14.23
C SER A 205 3.43 -0.91 -15.52
N VAL A 206 2.18 -1.33 -15.79
CA VAL A 206 1.42 -0.95 -16.99
C VAL A 206 0.12 -0.27 -16.57
N ALA A 207 -0.12 0.95 -17.04
CA ALA A 207 -1.33 1.72 -16.74
C ALA A 207 -2.59 1.16 -17.43
N ASP A 208 -2.50 0.87 -18.74
CA ASP A 208 -3.58 0.25 -19.53
C ASP A 208 -3.12 -1.09 -20.11
N PRO A 209 -3.63 -2.23 -19.60
CA PRO A 209 -3.29 -3.55 -20.11
C PRO A 209 -3.63 -3.78 -21.59
N ASN A 210 -4.56 -3.02 -22.15
CA ASN A 210 -4.94 -3.12 -23.57
C ASN A 210 -4.00 -2.33 -24.49
N ASN A 211 -3.21 -1.43 -23.93
CA ASN A 211 -2.24 -0.61 -24.65
C ASN A 211 -0.89 -0.58 -23.92
N ALA A 212 -0.39 -1.77 -23.60
CA ALA A 212 0.84 -1.93 -22.83
C ALA A 212 2.06 -1.48 -23.66
N ALA A 213 2.78 -0.48 -23.17
CA ALA A 213 4.03 0.00 -23.78
C ALA A 213 4.96 0.60 -22.72
N ALA A 214 6.25 0.62 -23.04
CA ALA A 214 7.35 1.27 -22.35
C ALA A 214 7.46 0.93 -20.85
N PHE A 215 7.03 -0.26 -20.44
CA PHE A 215 6.87 -0.63 -19.02
C PHE A 215 8.14 -1.20 -18.37
N ILE A 216 9.26 -1.28 -19.10
CA ILE A 216 10.59 -1.68 -18.59
C ILE A 216 11.61 -0.56 -18.86
N ASN A 217 12.10 0.10 -17.81
CA ASN A 217 13.15 1.10 -17.91
C ASN A 217 14.54 0.47 -17.84
N VAL A 218 15.29 0.53 -18.94
CA VAL A 218 16.64 -0.06 -19.03
C VAL A 218 17.69 0.73 -18.25
N ASN A 219 17.44 2.01 -17.94
CA ASN A 219 18.38 2.88 -17.24
C ASN A 219 18.44 2.63 -15.73
N THR A 220 17.48 1.88 -15.18
CA THR A 220 17.44 1.56 -13.75
C THR A 220 17.18 0.08 -13.47
N ALA A 221 16.90 -0.71 -14.50
CA ALA A 221 16.75 -2.16 -14.37
C ALA A 221 17.92 -2.82 -13.61
N PRO A 222 17.68 -3.76 -12.69
CA PRO A 222 18.74 -4.56 -12.09
C PRO A 222 19.50 -5.39 -13.14
N ILE A 223 20.75 -5.78 -12.83
CA ILE A 223 21.59 -6.61 -13.72
C ILE A 223 20.85 -7.88 -14.18
N PRO A 224 20.19 -8.67 -13.30
CA PRO A 224 19.46 -9.86 -13.73
C PRO A 224 18.30 -9.57 -14.71
N VAL A 225 17.68 -8.38 -14.59
CA VAL A 225 16.62 -7.95 -15.53
C VAL A 225 17.24 -7.64 -16.89
N LEU A 226 18.38 -6.95 -16.93
CA LEU A 226 19.11 -6.69 -18.17
C LEU A 226 19.54 -7.98 -18.88
N GLU A 227 20.09 -8.95 -18.15
CA GLU A 227 20.44 -10.26 -18.68
C GLU A 227 19.23 -10.93 -19.35
N ALA A 228 18.10 -10.93 -18.65
CA ALA A 228 16.88 -11.58 -19.11
C ALA A 228 16.31 -10.93 -20.38
N ILE A 229 16.22 -9.59 -20.42
CA ILE A 229 15.59 -8.87 -21.53
C ILE A 229 16.51 -8.71 -22.75
N LEU A 230 17.82 -8.53 -22.56
CA LEU A 230 18.80 -8.33 -23.65
C LEU A 230 19.45 -9.65 -24.12
N ASP A 231 19.16 -10.77 -23.44
CA ASP A 231 19.73 -12.09 -23.71
C ASP A 231 21.28 -12.14 -23.62
N ILE A 232 21.85 -11.38 -22.69
CA ILE A 232 23.30 -11.21 -22.53
C ILE A 232 23.82 -11.96 -21.30
N THR A 233 25.14 -12.13 -21.21
CA THR A 233 25.77 -12.71 -20.01
C THR A 233 25.77 -11.71 -18.85
N PRO A 234 25.95 -12.18 -17.61
CA PRO A 234 26.05 -11.29 -16.44
C PRO A 234 27.16 -10.24 -16.57
N GLU A 235 28.30 -10.61 -17.16
CA GLU A 235 29.43 -9.71 -17.36
C GLU A 235 29.06 -8.58 -18.34
N THR A 236 28.40 -8.92 -19.44
CA THR A 236 27.90 -7.92 -20.39
C THR A 236 26.78 -7.08 -19.77
N ALA A 237 25.88 -7.66 -18.97
CA ALA A 237 24.83 -6.91 -18.29
C ALA A 237 25.40 -5.91 -17.28
N ALA A 238 26.46 -6.27 -16.55
CA ALA A 238 27.19 -5.34 -15.68
C ALA A 238 27.86 -4.20 -16.47
N ALA A 239 28.44 -4.51 -17.65
CA ALA A 239 28.98 -3.50 -18.54
C ALA A 239 27.89 -2.55 -19.09
N VAL A 240 26.73 -3.09 -19.48
CA VAL A 240 25.55 -2.31 -19.90
C VAL A 240 25.07 -1.43 -18.75
N ALA A 241 24.96 -1.96 -17.53
CA ALA A 241 24.57 -1.17 -16.36
C ALA A 241 25.56 -0.03 -16.07
N SER A 242 26.85 -0.24 -16.32
CA SER A 242 27.88 0.79 -16.13
C SER A 242 27.87 1.87 -17.23
N ALA A 243 27.31 1.58 -18.40
CA ALA A 243 27.24 2.51 -19.54
C ALA A 243 26.02 3.45 -19.52
N ARG A 244 25.15 3.31 -18.52
CA ARG A 244 23.97 4.16 -18.33
C ARG A 244 24.36 5.61 -18.01
N PRO A 245 23.49 6.60 -18.31
CA PRO A 245 22.17 6.47 -18.94
C PRO A 245 22.22 6.34 -20.47
N PHE A 246 21.26 5.62 -21.03
CA PHE A 246 21.01 5.52 -22.46
C PHE A 246 19.89 6.49 -22.88
N GLU A 247 20.11 7.18 -24.01
CA GLU A 247 19.12 8.06 -24.64
C GLU A 247 18.62 7.51 -25.99
N SER A 248 19.25 6.45 -26.50
CA SER A 248 18.94 5.87 -27.79
C SER A 248 19.15 4.36 -27.80
N ILE A 249 18.46 3.71 -28.74
CA ILE A 249 18.56 2.27 -28.96
C ILE A 249 19.93 1.87 -29.51
N ASP A 250 20.58 2.74 -30.29
CA ASP A 250 21.94 2.51 -30.81
C ASP A 250 22.95 2.46 -29.67
N ALA A 251 22.83 3.36 -28.68
CA ALA A 251 23.70 3.36 -27.51
C ALA A 251 23.51 2.09 -26.67
N LEU A 252 22.26 1.65 -26.48
CA LEU A 252 21.94 0.41 -25.78
C LEU A 252 22.49 -0.82 -26.54
N ALA A 253 22.30 -0.87 -27.86
CA ALA A 253 22.77 -1.96 -28.71
C ALA A 253 24.30 -2.05 -28.73
N ALA A 254 24.99 -0.91 -28.80
CA ALA A 254 26.44 -0.83 -28.72
C ALA A 254 26.95 -1.37 -27.37
N ALA A 255 26.32 -0.98 -26.26
CA ALA A 255 26.68 -1.49 -24.94
C ALA A 255 26.38 -3.00 -24.77
N ALA A 256 25.27 -3.47 -25.34
CA ALA A 256 24.88 -4.89 -25.31
C ALA A 256 25.70 -5.76 -26.29
N GLY A 257 26.41 -5.15 -27.23
CA GLY A 257 27.17 -5.83 -28.28
C GLY A 257 26.31 -6.57 -29.32
N LYS A 258 25.01 -6.25 -29.39
CA LYS A 258 24.06 -6.85 -30.33
C LYS A 258 22.91 -5.90 -30.63
N GLY A 259 22.27 -6.08 -31.79
CA GLY A 259 21.12 -5.27 -32.18
C GLY A 259 19.83 -5.64 -31.43
N PRO A 260 18.81 -4.74 -31.44
CA PRO A 260 17.53 -4.94 -30.77
C PRO A 260 16.78 -6.19 -31.25
N GLU A 261 17.05 -6.62 -32.48
CA GLU A 261 16.51 -7.82 -33.10
C GLU A 261 16.89 -9.11 -32.34
N ALA A 262 17.97 -9.07 -31.57
CA ALA A 262 18.47 -10.20 -30.80
C ALA A 262 18.05 -10.18 -29.32
N PHE A 263 17.26 -9.20 -28.89
CA PHE A 263 16.74 -9.13 -27.51
C PHE A 263 15.63 -10.17 -27.29
N ASN A 264 15.41 -10.58 -26.03
CA ASN A 264 14.35 -11.53 -25.65
C ASN A 264 12.96 -10.89 -25.56
N LEU A 265 12.73 -9.78 -26.26
CA LEU A 265 11.49 -8.99 -26.27
C LEU A 265 10.69 -9.23 -27.55
N ARG A 266 9.45 -8.75 -27.60
CA ARG A 266 8.66 -8.88 -28.81
C ARG A 266 9.07 -7.80 -29.80
N GLN A 267 9.20 -8.21 -31.04
CA GLN A 267 9.41 -7.31 -32.17
C GLN A 267 8.16 -7.41 -33.02
N GLU A 268 7.10 -6.73 -32.61
CA GLU A 268 5.91 -6.60 -33.44
C GLU A 268 6.23 -5.68 -34.61
N THR A 269 6.70 -6.28 -35.71
CA THR A 269 6.84 -5.64 -37.04
C THR A 269 7.52 -4.27 -37.02
N ALA A 270 8.43 -4.04 -36.08
CA ALA A 270 9.09 -2.77 -35.94
C ALA A 270 10.23 -2.68 -36.96
N ALA A 271 10.41 -1.52 -37.59
CA ALA A 271 11.52 -1.32 -38.52
C ALA A 271 12.85 -1.61 -37.81
N PRO A 272 13.85 -2.21 -38.49
CA PRO A 272 15.16 -2.43 -37.89
C PRO A 272 15.69 -1.18 -37.20
N GLY A 273 16.22 -1.32 -35.98
CA GLY A 273 16.75 -0.19 -35.19
C GLY A 273 15.69 0.63 -34.45
N THR A 274 14.48 0.09 -34.21
CA THR A 274 13.49 0.72 -33.32
C THR A 274 13.56 0.12 -31.92
N LEU A 275 13.25 0.95 -30.90
CA LEU A 275 13.15 0.50 -29.52
C LEU A 275 11.98 -0.49 -29.38
N PRO A 276 12.18 -1.71 -28.85
CA PRO A 276 11.07 -2.61 -28.54
C PRO A 276 10.01 -1.91 -27.70
N GLN A 277 8.74 -2.16 -28.00
CA GLN A 277 7.62 -1.46 -27.39
C GLN A 277 7.61 -1.61 -25.87
N GLU A 278 8.15 -2.69 -25.30
CA GLU A 278 8.22 -2.90 -23.86
C GLU A 278 9.24 -2.01 -23.16
N LEU A 279 10.26 -1.51 -23.88
CA LEU A 279 11.37 -0.76 -23.29
C LEU A 279 11.10 0.74 -23.20
N SER A 280 11.72 1.35 -22.19
CA SER A 280 11.82 2.79 -22.03
C SER A 280 13.21 3.19 -21.56
N PHE A 281 13.59 4.43 -21.86
CA PHE A 281 14.76 5.10 -21.28
C PHE A 281 14.41 5.96 -20.07
N SER A 282 13.11 6.13 -19.78
CA SER A 282 12.61 6.94 -18.68
C SER A 282 11.77 6.09 -17.73
N PRO A 283 11.78 6.39 -16.42
CA PRO A 283 10.87 5.75 -15.48
C PRO A 283 9.41 6.02 -15.85
N ARG A 284 8.57 4.98 -15.77
CA ARG A 284 7.14 5.07 -16.08
C ARG A 284 6.23 4.49 -15.01
N ALA A 285 6.79 3.82 -14.01
CA ALA A 285 6.03 3.31 -12.89
C ALA A 285 6.83 3.39 -11.59
N TRP A 286 6.15 3.69 -10.49
CA TRP A 286 6.74 3.80 -9.16
C TRP A 286 5.88 3.08 -8.13
N ARG A 287 6.54 2.48 -7.16
CA ARG A 287 5.93 1.96 -5.95
C ARG A 287 6.19 2.95 -4.82
N ILE A 288 5.10 3.42 -4.23
CA ILE A 288 5.08 4.41 -3.15
C ILE A 288 4.64 3.67 -1.89
N VAL A 289 5.50 3.65 -0.88
CA VAL A 289 5.20 3.12 0.45
C VAL A 289 5.16 4.30 1.41
N SER A 290 4.04 4.48 2.08
CA SER A 290 3.81 5.55 3.04
C SER A 290 3.50 4.93 4.40
N GLU A 291 4.37 5.15 5.37
CA GLU A 291 4.24 4.66 6.74
C GLU A 291 4.00 5.85 7.65
N SER A 292 2.93 5.81 8.43
CA SER A 292 2.55 6.89 9.33
C SER A 292 2.45 6.40 10.76
N GLU A 293 2.77 7.29 11.69
CA GLU A 293 2.69 7.06 13.12
C GLU A 293 2.07 8.27 13.81
N VAL A 294 1.03 8.02 14.61
CA VAL A 294 0.46 9.01 15.51
C VAL A 294 1.15 8.87 16.86
N GLN A 295 1.82 9.94 17.29
CA GLN A 295 2.50 10.00 18.56
C GLN A 295 1.82 11.02 19.47
N HIS A 296 1.62 10.64 20.73
CA HIS A 296 1.33 11.59 21.79
C HIS A 296 2.66 12.17 22.29
N THR A 297 2.85 13.48 22.11
CA THR A 297 4.01 14.21 22.60
C THR A 297 3.77 14.65 24.04
N TYR A 298 4.85 14.73 24.81
CA TYR A 298 4.82 15.23 26.18
C TYR A 298 6.05 16.09 26.40
N THR A 299 5.93 17.08 27.28
CA THR A 299 7.03 18.02 27.56
C THR A 299 8.12 17.38 28.42
N ASP A 300 7.77 16.38 29.24
CA ASP A 300 8.60 15.83 30.31
C ASP A 300 8.90 14.33 30.18
N ARG A 301 8.35 13.65 29.15
CA ARG A 301 8.52 12.21 28.93
C ARG A 301 8.61 11.89 27.43
N PRO A 302 9.19 10.74 27.05
CA PRO A 302 9.26 10.34 25.65
C PRO A 302 7.87 10.25 25.03
N SER A 303 7.79 10.60 23.74
CA SER A 303 6.58 10.46 22.94
C SER A 303 6.09 9.01 22.96
N LYS A 304 4.77 8.83 22.99
CA LYS A 304 4.14 7.52 23.00
C LYS A 304 3.41 7.28 21.67
N SER A 305 3.77 6.21 20.97
CA SER A 305 3.02 5.73 19.81
C SER A 305 1.59 5.35 20.20
N MET A 306 0.61 5.87 19.47
CA MET A 306 -0.82 5.62 19.67
C MET A 306 -1.41 4.75 18.56
N GLY A 307 -0.86 4.82 17.35
CA GLY A 307 -1.33 4.06 16.20
C GLY A 307 -0.40 4.26 15.02
N SER A 308 -0.38 3.27 14.14
CA SER A 308 0.45 3.26 12.94
C SER A 308 -0.32 2.67 11.76
N ALA A 309 -0.02 3.13 10.56
CA ALA A 309 -0.60 2.61 9.34
C ALA A 309 0.43 2.60 8.21
N ARG A 310 0.23 1.68 7.28
CA ARG A 310 1.05 1.55 6.08
C ARG A 310 0.15 1.52 4.85
N VAL A 311 0.37 2.42 3.92
CA VAL A 311 -0.25 2.40 2.60
C VAL A 311 0.82 2.15 1.56
N GLU A 312 0.52 1.24 0.64
CA GLU A 312 1.38 0.92 -0.49
C GLU A 312 0.58 1.05 -1.78
N ALA A 313 1.11 1.84 -2.70
CA ALA A 313 0.51 2.05 -4.01
C ALA A 313 1.54 1.84 -5.12
N VAL A 314 1.09 1.37 -6.27
CA VAL A 314 1.87 1.43 -7.52
C VAL A 314 1.16 2.37 -8.46
N VAL A 315 1.92 3.32 -8.99
CA VAL A 315 1.46 4.31 -9.97
C VAL A 315 2.21 4.06 -11.27
N ALA A 316 1.49 4.01 -12.39
CA ALA A 316 2.06 3.92 -13.73
C ALA A 316 1.57 5.08 -14.61
N LEU A 317 2.42 5.56 -15.52
CA LEU A 317 2.06 6.58 -16.51
C LEU A 317 1.61 5.95 -17.82
N ASP A 318 0.47 6.41 -18.33
CA ASP A 318 0.04 6.10 -19.69
C ASP A 318 0.88 6.84 -20.75
N ALA A 319 0.64 6.54 -22.03
CA ALA A 319 1.36 7.12 -23.17
C ALA A 319 1.32 8.66 -23.20
N GLN A 320 0.29 9.26 -22.59
CA GLN A 320 0.08 10.71 -22.52
C GLN A 320 0.73 11.33 -21.27
N GLY A 321 1.30 10.52 -20.39
CA GLY A 321 1.93 10.96 -19.15
C GLY A 321 0.94 11.14 -17.99
N ALA A 322 -0.32 10.73 -18.15
CA ALA A 322 -1.28 10.76 -17.04
C ALA A 322 -1.02 9.58 -16.09
N SER A 323 -1.14 9.84 -14.80
CA SER A 323 -0.89 8.86 -13.75
C SER A 323 -2.11 7.98 -13.48
N HIS A 324 -1.86 6.69 -13.23
CA HIS A 324 -2.87 5.70 -12.91
C HIS A 324 -2.41 4.84 -11.73
N ILE A 325 -3.25 4.71 -10.70
CA ILE A 325 -2.98 3.80 -9.58
C ILE A 325 -3.34 2.38 -10.02
N THR A 326 -2.35 1.51 -10.20
CA THR A 326 -2.50 0.12 -10.65
C THR A 326 -2.51 -0.88 -9.51
N TYR A 327 -2.15 -0.43 -8.30
CA TYR A 327 -2.20 -1.20 -7.06
C TYR A 327 -2.44 -0.26 -5.89
N TRP A 328 -3.30 -0.68 -4.97
CA TRP A 328 -3.51 -0.01 -3.69
C TRP A 328 -3.72 -1.05 -2.60
N ASN A 329 -2.87 -1.03 -1.58
CA ASN A 329 -3.02 -1.84 -0.39
C ASN A 329 -2.85 -0.97 0.84
N GLN A 330 -3.76 -1.13 1.79
CA GLN A 330 -3.79 -0.39 3.03
C GLN A 330 -3.80 -1.39 4.18
N GLY A 331 -2.78 -1.33 5.03
CA GLY A 331 -2.62 -2.19 6.18
C GLY A 331 -2.46 -1.37 7.46
N ARG A 332 -2.95 -1.94 8.56
CA ARG A 332 -2.57 -1.52 9.90
C ARG A 332 -1.30 -2.29 10.28
N SER A 333 -0.29 -1.58 10.78
CA SER A 333 0.92 -2.18 11.34
C SER A 333 0.78 -2.45 12.83
#